data_AF-A0A9E7HET4-F1
#
_entry.id   AF-A0A9E7HET4-F1
#
_cell.length_a   1.000
_cell.length_b   1.000
_cell.length_c   1.000
_cell.angle_alpha   90.00
_cell.angle_beta   90.00
_cell.angle_gamma   90.00
#
_symmetry.space_group_name_H-M   'P 1'
#
loop_
_entity.id
_entity.type
_entity.pdbx_description
1 polymer ?
#
loop_
_entity_poly.entity_id
_entity_poly.type
_entity_poly.pdbx_seq_one_letter_code
_entity_poly.pdbx_strand_id
1 'polypeptide(L)'
;MHLGLASQGGSTLKIRISYVDNLPPDVVTELTRAIEKQGLDMQVSALVNYTIRTLAGGRCYDNDVVSTVILGTGTNAANVGHAHAIPKWHSLLPKSGEMDSSRVSHAPPYLKAQSSWYLAFIFGSL
;
A
#
# COMPACT_ATOMS: atom_id res chain seq x y z
N MET A 1 -13.47 -23.20 -43.82
CA MET A 1 -13.49 -23.51 -42.37
C MET A 1 -12.91 -22.31 -41.65
N HIS A 2 -13.76 -21.63 -40.88
CA HIS A 2 -13.49 -20.36 -40.21
C HIS A 2 -13.19 -20.67 -38.75
N LEU A 3 -12.00 -20.29 -38.25
CA LEU A 3 -11.72 -20.26 -36.81
C LEU A 3 -11.18 -18.87 -36.45
N GLY A 4 -12.10 -17.98 -36.10
CA GLY A 4 -11.79 -16.80 -35.32
C GLY A 4 -11.96 -17.17 -33.85
N LEU A 5 -10.88 -17.12 -33.07
CA LEU A 5 -11.00 -17.08 -31.61
C LEU A 5 -11.39 -15.64 -31.25
N ALA A 6 -12.69 -15.39 -31.17
CA ALA A 6 -13.19 -14.21 -30.49
C ALA A 6 -12.94 -14.38 -28.99
N SER A 7 -11.88 -13.75 -28.48
CA SER A 7 -11.76 -13.46 -27.05
C SER A 7 -12.73 -12.32 -26.72
N GLN A 8 -14.02 -12.60 -26.72
CA GLN A 8 -15.01 -11.71 -26.11
C GLN A 8 -14.94 -11.86 -24.59
N GLY A 9 -14.70 -10.75 -23.89
CA GLY A 9 -15.06 -10.65 -22.47
C GLY A 9 -13.92 -10.37 -21.47
N GLY A 10 -12.77 -9.86 -21.90
CA GLY A 10 -11.77 -9.37 -20.95
C GLY A 10 -12.08 -7.94 -20.49
N SER A 11 -12.69 -7.76 -19.32
CA SER A 11 -12.81 -6.43 -18.68
C SER A 11 -11.41 -5.87 -18.43
N THR A 12 -10.97 -4.95 -19.29
CA THR A 12 -9.66 -4.31 -19.15
C THR A 12 -9.75 -3.22 -18.10
N LEU A 13 -9.15 -3.43 -16.92
CA LEU A 13 -9.00 -2.37 -15.92
C LEU A 13 -7.99 -1.34 -16.43
N LYS A 14 -8.47 -0.18 -16.86
CA LYS A 14 -7.60 0.93 -17.29
C LYS A 14 -7.33 1.86 -16.11
N ILE A 15 -6.13 1.75 -15.52
CA ILE A 15 -5.67 2.68 -14.48
C ILE A 15 -5.18 3.98 -15.15
N ARG A 16 -5.73 5.12 -14.75
CA ARG A 16 -5.22 6.45 -15.13
C ARG A 16 -4.56 7.10 -13.93
N ILE A 17 -3.35 7.61 -14.11
CA ILE A 17 -2.67 8.43 -13.10
C ILE A 17 -2.96 9.89 -13.45
N SER A 18 -3.57 10.60 -12.50
CA SER A 18 -3.89 12.03 -12.60
C SER A 18 -3.30 12.77 -11.42
N TYR A 19 -2.82 13.99 -11.68
CA TYR A 19 -2.38 14.90 -10.63
C TYR A 19 -3.60 15.62 -10.04
N VAL A 20 -3.67 15.67 -8.71
CA VAL A 20 -4.73 16.36 -7.96
C VAL A 20 -4.03 17.27 -6.95
N ASP A 21 -4.36 18.56 -6.97
CA ASP A 21 -3.71 19.57 -6.11
C ASP A 21 -3.94 19.30 -4.62
N ASN A 22 -5.12 18.80 -4.26
CA ASN A 22 -5.50 18.50 -2.88
C ASN A 22 -6.15 17.12 -2.81
N LEU A 23 -5.48 16.19 -2.13
CA LEU A 23 -6.07 14.90 -1.85
C LEU A 23 -7.14 15.03 -0.75
N PRO A 24 -8.25 14.29 -0.86
CA PRO A 24 -9.22 14.18 0.22
C PRO A 24 -8.54 13.55 1.45
N PRO A 25 -8.99 13.87 2.67
CA PRO A 25 -8.43 13.29 3.90
C PRO A 25 -8.49 11.76 3.94
N ASP A 26 -9.50 11.17 3.29
CA ASP A 26 -9.66 9.71 3.15
C ASP A 26 -9.72 9.31 1.66
N VAL A 27 -8.55 8.93 1.15
CA VAL A 27 -8.37 8.46 -0.23
C VAL A 27 -9.02 7.08 -0.45
N VAL A 28 -9.16 6.26 0.59
CA VAL A 28 -9.75 4.91 0.47
C VAL A 28 -11.24 5.03 0.22
N THR A 29 -11.93 5.85 1.01
CA THR A 29 -13.37 6.11 0.81
C THR A 29 -13.65 6.64 -0.60
N GLU A 30 -12.83 7.57 -1.07
CA GLU A 30 -13.00 8.17 -2.41
C GLU A 30 -12.72 7.17 -3.54
N LEU A 31 -11.71 6.31 -3.39
CA LEU A 31 -11.43 5.25 -4.34
C LEU A 31 -12.54 4.20 -4.35
N THR A 32 -13.01 3.74 -3.19
CA THR A 32 -14.13 2.78 -3.08
C THR A 32 -15.37 3.32 -3.77
N ARG A 33 -15.75 4.57 -3.49
CA ARG A 33 -16.89 5.23 -4.16
C ARG A 33 -16.70 5.32 -5.68
N ALA A 34 -15.48 5.56 -6.15
CA ALA A 34 -15.18 5.60 -7.58
C ALA A 34 -15.32 4.21 -8.23
N ILE A 35 -14.87 3.15 -7.57
CA ILE A 35 -15.02 1.75 -8.01
C ILE A 35 -16.49 1.37 -8.12
N GLU A 36 -17.29 1.66 -7.09
CA GLU A 36 -18.74 1.41 -7.06
C GLU A 36 -19.46 2.11 -8.23
N LYS A 37 -19.12 3.38 -8.49
CA LYS A 37 -19.68 4.15 -9.61
C LYS A 37 -19.35 3.56 -10.99
N GLN A 38 -18.26 2.82 -11.11
CA GLN A 38 -17.90 2.11 -12.35
C GLN A 38 -18.58 0.74 -12.46
N GLY A 39 -19.38 0.32 -11.46
CA GLY A 39 -20.02 -0.98 -11.43
C GLY A 39 -19.04 -2.14 -11.26
N LEU A 40 -17.87 -1.89 -10.68
CA LEU A 40 -16.85 -2.91 -10.44
C LEU A 40 -17.09 -3.56 -9.07
N ASP A 41 -17.23 -4.88 -9.05
CA ASP A 41 -17.26 -5.67 -7.83
C ASP A 41 -15.84 -5.87 -7.29
N MET A 42 -15.33 -4.84 -6.58
CA MET A 42 -13.96 -4.81 -6.06
C MET A 42 -13.91 -4.05 -4.73
N GLN A 43 -13.13 -4.57 -3.77
CA GLN A 43 -12.94 -3.95 -2.46
C GLN A 43 -11.52 -3.38 -2.32
N VAL A 44 -11.39 -2.22 -1.68
CA VAL A 44 -10.09 -1.68 -1.25
C VAL A 44 -9.75 -2.24 0.13
N SER A 45 -8.88 -3.25 0.18
CA SER A 45 -8.55 -3.96 1.43
C SER A 45 -7.40 -3.33 2.22
N ALA A 46 -6.52 -2.57 1.57
CA ALA A 46 -5.37 -1.94 2.23
C ALA A 46 -4.86 -0.72 1.46
N LEU A 47 -4.35 0.26 2.20
CA LEU A 47 -3.56 1.37 1.68
C LEU A 47 -2.12 1.22 2.15
N VAL A 48 -1.19 1.03 1.21
CA VAL A 48 0.17 0.55 1.51
C VAL A 48 1.23 1.49 0.95
N ASN A 49 2.21 1.85 1.78
CA ASN A 49 3.40 2.57 1.34
C ASN A 49 4.28 1.68 0.45
N TYR A 50 4.89 2.25 -0.59
CA TYR A 50 5.76 1.52 -1.51
C TYR A 50 6.88 0.72 -0.80
N THR A 51 7.51 1.26 0.23
CA THR A 51 8.56 0.58 0.99
C THR A 51 8.03 -0.57 1.84
N ILE A 52 6.86 -0.39 2.46
CA ILE A 52 6.15 -1.47 3.17
C ILE A 52 5.75 -2.58 2.21
N ARG A 53 5.30 -2.22 1.00
CA ARG A 53 5.01 -3.18 -0.07
C ARG A 53 6.25 -4.00 -0.44
N THR A 54 7.42 -3.37 -0.56
CA THR A 54 8.66 -4.09 -0.85
C THR A 54 9.04 -5.05 0.28
N LEU A 55 8.87 -4.63 1.54
CA LEU A 55 9.11 -5.48 2.71
C LEU A 55 8.18 -6.71 2.71
N ALA A 56 6.87 -6.48 2.56
CA ALA A 56 5.87 -7.54 2.48
C ALA A 56 6.11 -8.47 1.29
N GLY A 57 6.53 -7.91 0.14
CA GLY A 57 6.92 -8.68 -1.03
C GLY A 57 8.09 -9.61 -0.75
N GLY A 58 9.12 -9.14 -0.03
CA GLY A 58 10.24 -9.98 0.43
C GLY A 58 9.77 -11.09 1.38
N ARG A 59 8.96 -10.74 2.38
CA ARG A 59 8.42 -11.70 3.37
C ARG A 59 7.50 -12.76 2.77
N CYS A 60 6.87 -12.47 1.63
CA CYS A 60 6.07 -13.45 0.89
C CYS A 60 6.93 -14.60 0.34
N TYR A 61 8.19 -14.34 0.02
CA TYR A 61 9.13 -15.36 -0.49
C TYR A 61 10.03 -15.93 0.62
N ASP A 62 10.44 -15.10 1.57
CA ASP A 62 11.37 -15.46 2.64
C ASP A 62 10.95 -14.81 3.96
N ASN A 63 10.50 -15.64 4.92
CA ASN A 63 10.01 -15.17 6.22
C ASN A 63 11.09 -14.51 7.09
N ASP A 64 12.38 -14.71 6.78
CA ASP A 64 13.50 -14.13 7.52
C ASP A 64 13.82 -12.68 7.09
N VAL A 65 13.10 -12.14 6.10
CA VAL A 65 13.21 -10.74 5.71
C VAL A 65 12.64 -9.82 6.80
N VAL A 66 13.51 -9.06 7.46
CA VAL A 66 13.14 -8.14 8.55
C VAL A 66 13.25 -6.66 8.18
N SER A 67 13.85 -6.34 7.03
CA SER A 67 14.12 -4.96 6.60
C SER A 67 14.18 -4.84 5.09
N THR A 68 13.84 -3.66 4.58
CA THR A 68 14.06 -3.26 3.19
C THR A 68 14.53 -1.82 3.12
N VAL A 69 15.36 -1.52 2.12
CA VAL A 69 15.80 -0.16 1.81
C VAL A 69 15.58 0.08 0.32
N ILE A 70 14.99 1.22 -0.02
CA ILE A 70 14.88 1.70 -1.40
C ILE A 70 15.89 2.82 -1.59
N LEU A 71 16.70 2.69 -2.63
CA LEU A 71 17.67 3.68 -3.07
C LEU A 71 17.30 4.12 -4.49
N GLY A 72 16.83 5.36 -4.62
CA GLY A 72 16.46 5.97 -5.90
C GLY A 72 16.52 7.48 -5.82
N THR A 73 15.55 8.17 -6.42
CA THR A 73 15.40 9.64 -6.31
C THR A 73 15.22 10.12 -4.86
N GLY A 74 14.79 9.22 -3.97
CA GLY A 74 14.91 9.37 -2.53
C GLY A 74 15.29 8.05 -1.86
N THR A 75 15.57 8.13 -0.56
CA THR A 75 15.88 6.98 0.29
C THR A 75 14.78 6.78 1.34
N ASN A 76 14.23 5.57 1.38
CA ASN A 76 13.28 5.11 2.40
C ASN A 76 13.71 3.72 2.90
N ALA A 77 13.45 3.44 4.16
CA ALA A 77 13.67 2.13 4.75
C ALA A 77 12.42 1.69 5.51
N ALA A 78 12.10 0.40 5.47
CA ALA A 78 11.09 -0.19 6.34
C ALA A 78 11.63 -1.40 7.08
N ASN A 79 11.20 -1.57 8.32
CA ASN A 79 11.62 -2.65 9.21
C ASN A 79 10.40 -3.25 9.92
N VAL A 80 10.47 -4.56 10.19
CA VAL A 80 9.57 -5.25 11.11
C VAL A 80 10.04 -4.95 12.53
N GLY A 81 9.14 -4.46 13.37
CA GLY A 81 9.42 -4.19 14.77
C GLY A 81 8.33 -4.74 15.66
N HIS A 82 8.62 -4.83 16.96
CA HIS A 82 7.59 -5.17 17.92
C HIS A 82 6.67 -3.97 18.15
N ALA A 83 5.36 -4.17 17.99
CA ALA A 83 4.37 -3.11 18.13
C ALA A 83 4.39 -2.45 19.53
N HIS A 84 4.69 -3.24 20.57
CA HIS A 84 4.84 -2.75 21.95
C HIS A 84 6.06 -1.82 22.15
N ALA A 85 7.06 -1.90 21.26
CA ALA A 85 8.28 -1.09 21.33
C ALA A 85 8.14 0.27 20.62
N ILE A 86 6.94 0.62 20.12
CA ILE A 86 6.65 1.91 19.48
C ILE A 86 5.95 2.82 20.49
N PRO A 87 6.64 3.76 21.16
CA PRO A 87 6.06 4.52 22.28
C PRO A 87 4.89 5.43 21.90
N LYS A 88 4.79 5.80 20.62
CA LYS A 88 3.69 6.64 20.08
C LYS A 88 2.45 5.84 19.71
N TRP A 89 2.53 4.51 19.70
CA TRP A 89 1.40 3.64 19.37
C TRP A 89 0.60 3.35 20.63
N HIS A 90 -0.67 3.75 20.64
CA HIS A 90 -1.58 3.55 21.78
C HIS A 90 -2.83 2.72 21.43
N SER A 91 -2.92 2.24 20.19
CA SER A 91 -4.06 1.47 19.69
C SER A 91 -3.86 -0.03 19.90
N LEU A 92 -4.87 -0.83 19.54
CA LEU A 92 -4.81 -2.27 19.60
C LEU A 92 -3.58 -2.82 18.85
N LEU A 93 -2.95 -3.83 19.44
CA LEU A 93 -1.80 -4.49 18.84
C LEU A 93 -2.27 -5.46 17.74
N PRO A 94 -1.49 -5.62 16.66
CA PRO A 94 -1.73 -6.66 15.67
C PRO A 94 -1.62 -8.03 16.33
N LYS A 95 -2.33 -9.03 15.80
CA LYS A 95 -2.38 -10.40 16.36
C LYS A 95 -0.99 -11.05 16.49
N SER A 96 -0.07 -10.74 15.57
CA SER A 96 1.33 -11.22 15.61
C SER A 96 2.18 -10.50 16.65
N GLY A 97 1.75 -9.32 17.14
CA GLY A 97 2.59 -8.41 17.91
C GLY A 97 3.64 -7.66 17.07
N GLU A 98 3.75 -7.94 15.77
CA GLU A 98 4.67 -7.30 14.83
C GLU A 98 4.01 -6.12 14.11
N MET A 99 4.75 -5.04 13.91
CA MET A 99 4.37 -3.87 13.14
C MET A 99 5.48 -3.51 12.17
N ASP A 100 5.12 -3.32 10.91
CA ASP A 100 6.04 -2.77 9.91
C ASP A 100 6.05 -1.24 10.02
N SER A 101 7.24 -0.65 10.05
CA SER A 101 7.43 0.81 10.12
C SER A 101 8.33 1.28 8.99
N SER A 102 7.96 2.38 8.32
CA SER A 102 8.79 3.01 7.28
C SER A 102 9.30 4.38 7.69
N ARG A 103 10.49 4.77 7.23
CA ARG A 103 11.09 6.10 7.45
C ARG A 103 11.78 6.62 6.19
N VAL A 104 11.43 7.85 5.81
CA VAL A 104 12.09 8.60 4.74
C VAL A 104 13.19 9.47 5.33
N SER A 105 14.43 9.29 4.91
CA SER A 105 15.58 10.07 5.38
C SER A 105 15.97 11.20 4.42
N HIS A 106 16.03 10.89 3.12
CA HIS A 106 16.50 11.80 2.07
C HIS A 106 15.50 11.83 0.93
N ALA A 107 14.69 12.88 0.89
CA ALA A 107 13.71 13.09 -0.17
C ALA A 107 13.48 14.59 -0.40
N PRO A 108 13.22 15.02 -1.64
CA PRO A 108 12.79 16.38 -1.93
C PRO A 108 11.45 16.69 -1.23
N PRO A 109 11.12 17.97 -0.99
CA PRO A 109 10.02 18.37 -0.10
C PRO A 109 8.66 17.74 -0.45
N TYR A 110 8.36 17.56 -1.73
CA TYR A 110 7.12 16.96 -2.23
C TYR A 110 6.99 15.45 -1.90
N LEU A 111 8.11 14.74 -1.70
CA LEU A 111 8.13 13.32 -1.30
C LEU A 111 8.15 13.15 0.22
N LYS A 112 8.63 14.13 0.99
CA LYS A 112 8.56 14.09 2.47
C LYS A 112 7.11 14.15 2.97
N ALA A 113 6.25 14.93 2.32
CA ALA A 113 4.84 15.06 2.68
C ALA A 113 4.06 13.72 2.61
N GLN A 114 4.48 12.79 1.75
CA GLN A 114 3.85 11.47 1.59
C GLN A 114 4.21 10.45 2.70
N SER A 115 5.16 10.79 3.59
CA SER A 115 5.65 9.87 4.63
C SER A 115 5.07 10.12 6.03
N SER A 116 4.34 11.23 6.22
CA SER A 116 3.75 11.58 7.51
C SER A 116 2.40 10.91 7.76
N TRP A 117 1.86 10.19 6.79
CA TRP A 117 0.56 9.55 6.84
C TRP A 117 0.67 8.19 6.14
N TYR A 118 -0.22 7.25 6.49
CA TYR A 118 -0.27 5.84 6.06
C TYR A 118 0.48 4.86 6.98
N LEU A 119 -0.15 4.64 8.14
CA LEU A 119 -0.04 3.40 8.89
C LEU A 119 -0.63 2.27 8.04
N ALA A 120 0.17 1.25 7.74
CA ALA A 120 -0.31 0.04 7.10
C ALA A 120 -1.03 -0.83 8.14
N PHE A 121 -2.35 -0.93 8.04
CA PHE A 121 -3.08 -2.05 8.63
C PHE A 121 -2.99 -3.22 7.65
N ILE A 122 -2.21 -4.25 8.01
CA ILE A 122 -2.20 -5.54 7.31
C ILE A 122 -2.64 -6.60 8.33
N PHE A 123 -3.94 -6.92 8.32
CA PHE A 123 -4.57 -8.26 8.47
C PHE A 123 -5.99 -8.26 9.10
N GLY A 124 -6.91 -8.97 8.43
CA GLY A 124 -8.20 -9.54 8.91
C GLY A 124 -9.44 -8.77 8.43
N SER A 125 -10.42 -9.31 7.69
CA SER A 125 -10.87 -10.70 7.56
C SER A 125 -11.58 -10.92 6.20
N LEU A 126 -11.35 -12.09 5.58
CA LEU A 126 -12.41 -12.85 4.91
C LEU A 126 -12.81 -13.98 5.87
#